data_AF-A0A6I9NNE4-F1
#
_entry.id   AF-A0A6I9NNE4-F1
#
_cell.length_a   1.000
_cell.length_b   1.000
_cell.length_c   1.000
_cell.angle_alpha   90.00
_cell.angle_beta   90.00
_cell.angle_gamma   90.00
#
_symmetry.space_group_name_H-M   'P 1'
#
loop_
_entity.id
_entity.type
_entity.pdbx_description
1 polymer ?
#
loop_
_entity_poly.entity_id
_entity_poly.type
_entity_poly.pdbx_seq_one_letter_code
_entity_poly.pdbx_strand_id
1 'polypeptide(L)'
;MMADASDMLAAALEQMDGIIAGSKALDYSNGMYDCQSPTSPFMGSLRALHLLEDLSSVLELMDTDERESLRCQIPDSTADSLVEWLQGHLSNGHISLSGGDHYQERLSRIETDKESLVLQVSVLTDQVEAQGEKIRDLDLCLEDHREKLNATEEMLQQ
;
A
#
# COMPACT_ATOMS: atom_id res chain seq x y z
N MET A 1 1.07 -51.33 -7.25
CA MET A 1 0.26 -50.14 -6.88
C MET A 1 1.18 -48.94 -6.61
N MET A 2 2.20 -48.71 -7.46
CA MET A 2 3.26 -47.70 -7.26
C MET A 2 3.33 -46.67 -8.41
N ALA A 3 2.49 -46.85 -9.46
CA ALA A 3 2.48 -46.00 -10.64
C ALA A 3 1.78 -44.64 -10.40
N ASP A 4 0.77 -44.61 -9.52
CA ASP A 4 -0.13 -43.45 -9.39
C ASP A 4 0.57 -42.17 -8.92
N ALA A 5 1.48 -42.28 -7.95
CA ALA A 5 2.24 -41.12 -7.47
C ALA A 5 3.34 -40.68 -8.45
N SER A 6 3.93 -41.62 -9.20
CA SER A 6 4.96 -41.32 -10.20
C SER A 6 4.35 -40.65 -11.43
N ASP A 7 3.19 -41.13 -11.88
CA ASP A 7 2.47 -40.56 -13.03
C ASP A 7 1.92 -39.17 -12.71
N MET A 8 1.43 -38.96 -11.48
CA MET A 8 0.99 -37.64 -11.02
C MET A 8 2.14 -36.62 -10.97
N LEU A 9 3.33 -37.05 -10.54
CA LEU A 9 4.51 -36.18 -10.50
C LEU A 9 5.04 -35.90 -11.91
N ALA A 10 5.02 -36.88 -12.81
CA ALA A 10 5.37 -36.70 -14.22
C ALA A 10 4.42 -35.72 -14.92
N ALA A 11 3.11 -35.86 -14.69
CA ALA A 11 2.10 -34.95 -15.23
C ALA A 11 2.24 -33.52 -14.67
N ALA A 12 2.58 -33.38 -13.39
CA ALA A 12 2.84 -32.08 -12.77
C ALA A 12 4.07 -31.38 -13.37
N LEU A 13 5.16 -32.12 -13.62
CA LEU A 13 6.36 -31.58 -14.24
C LEU A 13 6.11 -31.15 -15.70
N GLU A 14 5.35 -31.95 -16.47
CA GLU A 14 4.96 -31.60 -17.84
C GLU A 14 4.01 -30.38 -17.88
N GLN A 15 3.20 -30.19 -16.84
CA GLN A 15 2.38 -28.99 -16.71
C GLN A 15 3.24 -27.75 -16.44
N MET A 16 4.24 -27.85 -15.55
CA MET A 16 5.18 -26.75 -15.28
C MET A 16 6.01 -26.39 -16.52
N ASP A 17 6.50 -27.37 -17.28
CA ASP A 17 7.26 -27.13 -18.50
C ASP A 17 6.39 -26.46 -19.58
N GLY A 18 5.12 -26.86 -19.70
CA GLY A 18 4.16 -26.19 -20.58
C GLY A 18 3.88 -24.73 -20.21
N ILE A 19 3.90 -24.38 -18.92
CA ILE A 19 3.75 -23.00 -18.45
C ILE A 19 5.03 -22.20 -18.72
N ILE A 20 6.21 -22.76 -18.45
CA ILE A 20 7.51 -22.11 -18.68
C ILE A 20 7.75 -21.86 -20.17
N ALA A 21 7.40 -22.83 -21.02
CA ALA A 21 7.50 -22.72 -22.47
C ALA A 21 6.39 -21.84 -23.10
N GLY A 22 5.42 -21.37 -22.31
CA GLY A 22 4.31 -20.55 -22.78
C GLY A 22 3.27 -21.29 -23.65
N SER A 23 3.30 -22.62 -23.67
CA SER A 23 2.39 -23.46 -24.45
C SER A 23 1.10 -23.81 -23.70
N LYS A 24 1.05 -23.63 -22.37
CA LYS A 24 -0.15 -23.78 -21.53
C LYS A 24 -0.41 -22.49 -20.75
N ALA A 25 -1.56 -21.86 -21.01
CA ALA A 25 -2.04 -20.73 -20.21
C ALA A 25 -2.68 -21.26 -18.92
N LEU A 26 -2.37 -20.62 -17.79
CA LEU A 26 -2.91 -21.00 -16.49
C LEU A 26 -4.22 -20.24 -16.26
N ASP A 27 -5.34 -20.95 -16.36
CA ASP A 27 -6.68 -20.39 -16.10
C ASP A 27 -6.89 -20.16 -14.60
N TYR A 28 -6.28 -19.10 -14.06
CA TYR A 28 -6.53 -18.64 -12.71
C TYR A 28 -7.88 -17.92 -12.65
N SER A 29 -8.94 -18.70 -12.48
CA SER A 29 -10.28 -18.24 -12.13
C SER A 29 -10.41 -17.96 -10.62
N ASN A 30 -9.37 -17.37 -10.00
CA ASN A 30 -9.38 -17.00 -8.58
C ASN A 30 -8.75 -15.62 -8.34
N GLY A 31 -9.45 -14.57 -8.77
CA GLY A 31 -9.61 -13.28 -8.07
C GLY A 31 -8.40 -12.43 -7.69
N MET A 32 -7.17 -12.81 -7.98
CA MET A 32 -5.96 -12.05 -7.61
C MET A 32 -5.23 -11.63 -8.87
N TYR A 33 -5.49 -10.40 -9.31
CA TYR A 33 -4.82 -9.80 -10.47
C TYR A 33 -3.37 -9.47 -10.10
N ASP A 34 -2.43 -10.33 -10.47
CA ASP A 34 -1.02 -9.96 -10.50
C ASP A 34 -0.78 -8.98 -11.66
N CYS A 35 -0.11 -7.87 -11.36
CA CYS A 35 0.13 -6.72 -12.23
C CYS A 35 1.00 -7.01 -13.47
N GLN A 36 1.19 -8.27 -13.87
CA GLN A 36 2.11 -8.68 -14.93
C GLN A 36 1.46 -9.52 -16.04
N SER A 37 0.17 -9.83 -15.95
CA SER A 37 -0.54 -10.48 -17.06
C SER A 37 -0.94 -9.48 -18.16
N PRO A 38 -0.64 -9.76 -19.46
CA PRO A 38 -1.02 -8.89 -20.58
C PRO A 38 -2.54 -8.75 -20.78
N THR A 39 -3.33 -9.60 -20.11
CA THR A 39 -4.80 -9.58 -20.07
C THR A 39 -5.38 -9.05 -18.76
N SER A 40 -4.54 -8.52 -17.85
CA SER A 40 -5.01 -7.94 -16.59
C SER A 40 -5.78 -6.63 -16.84
N PRO A 41 -7.01 -6.46 -16.31
CA PRO A 41 -7.75 -5.20 -16.35
C PRO A 41 -6.94 -4.02 -15.77
N PHE A 42 -6.08 -4.30 -14.79
CA PHE A 42 -5.18 -3.31 -14.18
C PHE A 42 -4.09 -2.84 -15.15
N MET A 43 -3.49 -3.77 -15.91
CA MET A 43 -2.51 -3.43 -16.96
C MET A 43 -3.15 -2.68 -18.13
N GLY A 44 -4.42 -2.97 -18.45
CA GLY A 44 -5.20 -2.19 -19.41
C GLY A 44 -5.34 -0.73 -19.00
N SER A 45 -5.65 -0.48 -17.72
CA SER A 45 -5.73 0.87 -17.17
C SER A 45 -4.37 1.58 -17.16
N LEU A 46 -3.30 0.91 -16.72
CA LEU A 46 -1.95 1.47 -16.71
C LEU A 46 -1.45 1.79 -18.14
N ARG A 47 -1.75 0.93 -19.11
CA ARG A 47 -1.45 1.18 -20.53
C ARG A 47 -2.24 2.36 -21.08
N ALA A 48 -3.51 2.50 -20.71
CA ALA A 48 -4.31 3.66 -21.09
C ALA A 48 -3.73 4.96 -20.49
N LEU A 49 -3.26 4.93 -19.25
CA LEU A 49 -2.59 6.07 -18.62
C LEU A 49 -1.28 6.46 -19.33
N HIS A 50 -0.42 5.49 -19.64
CA HIS A 50 0.80 5.78 -20.41
C HIS A 50 0.49 6.33 -21.80
N LEU A 51 -0.52 5.79 -22.50
CA LEU A 51 -0.93 6.32 -23.80
C LEU A 51 -1.50 7.75 -23.71
N LEU A 52 -2.19 8.07 -22.62
CA LEU A 52 -2.66 9.43 -22.34
C LEU A 52 -1.49 10.38 -22.03
N GLU A 53 -0.49 9.92 -21.29
CA GLU A 53 0.73 10.67 -21.01
C GLU A 53 1.54 10.94 -22.29
N ASP A 54 1.73 9.91 -23.12
CA ASP A 54 2.35 10.01 -24.43
C ASP A 54 1.58 11.01 -25.31
N LEU A 55 0.25 10.88 -25.42
CA LEU A 55 -0.61 11.81 -26.16
C LEU A 55 -0.48 13.24 -25.64
N SER A 56 -0.50 13.43 -24.31
CA SER A 56 -0.36 14.74 -23.68
C SER A 56 0.98 15.38 -24.06
N SER A 57 2.07 14.61 -23.98
CA SER A 57 3.41 15.09 -24.34
C SER A 57 3.50 15.52 -25.81
N VAL A 58 2.87 14.78 -26.72
CA VAL A 58 2.82 15.15 -28.14
C VAL A 58 1.99 16.41 -28.34
N LEU A 59 0.81 16.50 -27.71
CA LEU A 59 -0.08 17.66 -27.83
C LEU A 59 0.50 18.95 -27.25
N GLU A 60 1.38 18.86 -26.25
CA GLU A 60 2.11 20.02 -25.69
C GLU A 60 3.14 20.60 -26.64
N LEU A 61 3.71 19.77 -27.52
CA LEU A 61 4.72 20.18 -28.51
C LEU A 61 4.11 20.72 -29.81
N MET A 62 2.79 20.57 -30.00
CA MET A 62 2.08 21.01 -31.20
C MET A 62 1.66 22.49 -31.15
N ASP A 63 1.59 23.11 -32.32
CA ASP A 63 1.09 24.48 -32.44
C ASP A 63 -0.43 24.55 -32.17
N THR A 64 -0.91 25.71 -31.74
CA THR A 64 -2.31 25.89 -31.34
C THR A 64 -3.29 25.63 -32.49
N ASP A 65 -2.93 26.06 -33.70
CA ASP A 65 -3.74 25.89 -34.92
C ASP A 65 -3.81 24.41 -35.35
N GLU A 66 -2.70 23.66 -35.21
CA GLU A 66 -2.66 22.23 -35.51
C GLU A 66 -3.51 21.43 -34.50
N ARG A 67 -3.42 21.80 -33.22
CA ARG A 67 -4.22 21.20 -32.16
C ARG A 67 -5.71 21.47 -32.35
N GLU A 68 -6.08 22.66 -32.80
CA GLU A 68 -7.48 23.00 -33.12
C GLU A 68 -7.98 22.22 -34.34
N SER A 69 -7.16 22.11 -35.39
CA SER A 69 -7.45 21.28 -36.56
C SER A 69 -7.67 19.80 -36.19
N LEU A 70 -6.87 19.25 -35.27
CA LEU A 70 -7.06 17.89 -34.76
C LEU A 70 -8.37 17.74 -33.99
N ARG A 71 -8.75 18.71 -33.14
CA ARG A 71 -10.05 18.66 -32.43
C ARG A 71 -11.22 18.64 -33.40
N CYS A 72 -11.16 19.41 -34.48
CA CYS A 72 -12.21 19.42 -35.51
C CYS A 72 -12.35 18.09 -36.26
N GLN A 73 -11.36 17.19 -36.18
CA GLN A 73 -11.43 15.85 -36.77
C GLN A 73 -12.10 14.83 -35.83
N ILE A 74 -12.28 15.17 -34.55
CA ILE A 74 -12.94 14.31 -33.57
C ILE A 74 -14.46 14.48 -33.72
N PRO A 75 -15.22 13.42 -34.02
CA PRO A 75 -16.68 13.50 -34.06
C PRO A 75 -17.27 13.91 -32.70
N ASP A 76 -18.29 14.77 -32.71
CA ASP A 76 -18.96 15.23 -31.47
C ASP A 76 -19.43 14.07 -30.60
N SER A 77 -19.97 13.01 -31.21
CA SER A 77 -20.39 11.80 -30.49
C SER A 77 -19.26 11.12 -29.71
N THR A 78 -18.03 11.19 -30.21
CA THR A 78 -16.85 10.63 -29.54
C THR A 78 -16.42 11.52 -28.38
N ALA A 79 -16.44 12.84 -28.55
CA ALA A 79 -16.19 13.78 -27.47
C ALA A 79 -17.21 13.62 -26.34
N ASP A 80 -18.50 13.54 -26.68
CA ASP A 80 -19.59 13.32 -25.73
C ASP A 80 -19.42 12.00 -24.98
N SER A 81 -19.07 10.92 -25.68
CA SER A 81 -18.80 9.61 -25.05
C SER A 81 -17.60 9.68 -24.10
N LEU A 82 -16.54 10.42 -24.43
CA LEU A 82 -15.38 10.60 -23.54
C LEU A 82 -15.74 11.43 -22.30
N VAL A 83 -16.56 12.46 -22.46
CA VAL A 83 -17.06 13.28 -21.35
C VAL A 83 -17.93 12.44 -20.41
N GLU A 84 -18.87 11.66 -20.94
CA GLU A 84 -19.69 10.74 -20.15
C GLU A 84 -18.84 9.67 -19.44
N TRP A 85 -17.78 9.18 -20.08
CA TRP A 85 -16.84 8.24 -19.47
C TRP A 85 -16.05 8.87 -18.31
N LEU A 86 -15.48 10.07 -18.52
CA LEU A 86 -14.76 10.81 -17.48
C LEU A 86 -15.66 11.22 -16.31
N GLN A 87 -16.94 11.50 -16.58
CA GLN A 87 -17.94 11.79 -15.57
C GLN A 87 -18.47 10.53 -14.87
N GLY A 88 -18.00 9.34 -15.25
CA GLY A 88 -18.31 8.07 -14.59
C GLY A 88 -19.64 7.42 -15.03
N HIS A 89 -20.30 7.94 -16.05
CA HIS A 89 -21.58 7.40 -16.53
C HIS A 89 -21.43 6.10 -17.33
N LEU A 90 -20.28 5.93 -18.01
CA LEU A 90 -19.99 4.76 -18.86
C LEU A 90 -19.12 3.69 -18.19
N SER A 91 -18.84 3.78 -16.87
CA SER A 91 -18.09 2.72 -16.20
C SER A 91 -18.95 1.45 -16.09
N ASN A 92 -18.84 0.61 -17.11
CA ASN A 92 -19.46 -0.70 -17.19
C ASN A 92 -18.88 -1.62 -16.09
N GLY A 93 -19.47 -1.57 -14.89
CA GLY A 93 -19.57 -2.71 -13.97
C GLY A 93 -18.42 -3.04 -12.99
N HIS A 94 -17.31 -2.29 -12.90
CA HIS A 94 -16.30 -2.61 -11.87
C HIS A 94 -15.53 -1.42 -11.25
N ILE A 95 -15.98 -0.18 -11.46
CA ILE A 95 -15.49 0.95 -10.67
C ILE A 95 -16.70 1.84 -10.35
N SER A 96 -17.68 1.27 -9.67
CA SER A 96 -18.63 2.11 -8.93
C SER A 96 -17.79 3.01 -8.02
N LEU A 97 -18.10 4.31 -7.98
CA LEU A 97 -17.57 5.26 -6.99
C LEU A 97 -17.57 4.69 -5.55
N SER A 98 -18.41 3.69 -5.26
CA SER A 98 -18.40 2.87 -4.03
C SER A 98 -17.06 2.21 -3.69
N GLY A 99 -16.24 1.80 -4.66
CA GLY A 99 -14.90 1.24 -4.38
C GLY A 99 -13.95 2.29 -3.84
N GLY A 100 -13.96 3.49 -4.43
CA GLY A 100 -13.20 4.65 -3.96
C GLY A 100 -13.64 5.08 -2.56
N ASP A 101 -14.95 5.09 -2.29
CA ASP A 101 -15.49 5.40 -0.97
C ASP A 101 -15.03 4.40 0.10
N HIS A 102 -15.02 3.09 -0.20
CA HIS A 102 -14.52 2.09 0.74
C HIS A 102 -13.01 2.18 1.00
N TYR A 103 -12.21 2.51 -0.03
CA TYR A 103 -10.77 2.75 0.17
C TYR A 103 -10.53 4.04 0.97
N GLN A 104 -11.30 5.09 0.71
CA GLN A 104 -11.22 6.36 1.42
C GLN A 104 -11.63 6.22 2.89
N GLU A 105 -12.72 5.48 3.18
CA GLU A 105 -13.16 5.17 4.54
C GLU A 105 -12.11 4.33 5.29
N ARG A 106 -11.52 3.34 4.63
CA ARG A 106 -10.43 2.53 5.19
C ARG A 106 -9.19 3.37 5.48
N LEU A 107 -8.84 4.30 4.59
CA LEU A 107 -7.72 5.21 4.76
C LEU A 107 -7.96 6.14 5.96
N SER A 108 -9.13 6.79 6.02
CA SER A 108 -9.51 7.69 7.12
C SER A 108 -9.51 6.99 8.48
N ARG A 109 -9.99 5.73 8.55
CA ARG A 109 -9.90 4.94 9.77
C ARG A 109 -8.46 4.66 10.19
N ILE A 110 -7.60 4.27 9.25
CA ILE A 110 -6.18 4.01 9.53
C ILE A 110 -5.46 5.29 9.98
N GLU A 111 -5.79 6.44 9.39
CA GLU A 111 -5.26 7.74 9.81
C GLU A 111 -5.68 8.07 11.24
N THR A 112 -6.94 7.82 11.59
CA THR A 112 -7.46 8.02 12.95
C THR A 112 -6.77 7.08 13.95
N ASP A 113 -6.61 5.80 13.60
CA ASP A 113 -5.91 4.82 14.42
C ASP A 113 -4.44 5.20 14.63
N LYS A 114 -3.78 5.71 13.58
CA LYS A 114 -2.41 6.23 13.65
C LYS A 114 -2.31 7.42 14.61
N GLU A 115 -3.21 8.40 14.53
CA GLU A 115 -3.23 9.55 15.44
C GLU A 115 -3.42 9.12 16.89
N SER A 116 -4.32 8.17 17.13
CA SER A 116 -4.54 7.56 18.45
C SER A 116 -3.28 6.85 18.98
N LEU A 117 -2.61 6.05 18.14
CA LEU A 117 -1.34 5.39 18.51
C LEU A 117 -0.25 6.41 18.84
N VAL A 118 -0.12 7.48 18.06
CA VAL A 118 0.86 8.54 18.32
C VAL A 118 0.63 9.16 19.71
N LEU A 119 -0.62 9.43 20.06
CA LEU A 119 -0.96 9.95 21.39
C LEU A 119 -0.60 8.94 22.49
N GLN A 120 -0.90 7.65 22.29
CA GLN A 120 -0.55 6.60 23.26
C GLN A 120 0.96 6.47 23.46
N VAL A 121 1.74 6.52 22.37
CA VAL A 121 3.20 6.50 22.43
C VAL A 121 3.73 7.74 23.16
N SER A 122 3.14 8.92 22.94
CA SER A 122 3.51 10.14 23.67
C SER A 122 3.31 9.97 25.17
N VAL A 123 2.12 9.53 25.59
CA VAL A 123 1.81 9.31 27.01
C VAL A 123 2.74 8.27 27.64
N LEU A 124 2.99 7.16 26.94
CA LEU A 124 3.92 6.13 27.42
C LEU A 124 5.35 6.65 27.54
N THR A 125 5.77 7.53 26.64
CA THR A 125 7.10 8.16 26.68
C THR A 125 7.23 9.02 27.94
N ASP A 126 6.27 9.91 28.20
CA ASP A 126 6.26 10.76 29.39
C ASP A 126 6.24 9.92 30.68
N GLN A 127 5.49 8.81 30.69
CA GLN A 127 5.43 7.88 31.83
C GLN A 127 6.77 7.20 32.09
N VAL A 128 7.48 6.76 31.04
CA VAL A 128 8.80 6.14 31.17
C VAL A 128 9.82 7.15 31.67
N GLU A 129 9.79 8.39 31.16
CA GLU A 129 10.65 9.47 31.64
C GLU A 129 10.43 9.76 33.12
N ALA A 130 9.17 9.97 33.54
CA ALA A 130 8.82 10.23 34.93
C ALA A 130 9.20 9.06 35.87
N GLN A 131 9.06 7.80 35.42
CA GLN A 131 9.54 6.65 36.17
C GLN A 131 11.07 6.63 36.27
N GLY A 132 11.78 7.01 35.21
CA GLY A 132 13.23 7.14 35.20
C GLY A 132 13.73 8.20 36.20
N GLU A 133 13.05 9.34 36.29
CA GLU A 133 13.34 10.36 37.31
C GLU A 133 13.11 9.84 38.73
N LYS A 134 11.98 9.17 38.96
CA LYS A 134 11.67 8.59 40.27
C LYS A 134 12.72 7.57 40.73
N ILE A 135 13.24 6.74 39.83
CA ILE A 135 14.31 5.79 40.16
C ILE A 135 15.57 6.56 40.58
N ARG A 136 15.95 7.59 39.81
CA ARG A 136 17.12 8.43 40.13
C ARG A 136 16.99 9.09 41.51
N ASP A 137 15.82 9.61 41.84
CA ASP A 137 15.55 10.20 43.16
C ASP A 137 15.66 9.16 44.28
N LEU A 138 15.17 7.94 44.06
CA LEU A 138 15.29 6.84 45.02
C LEU A 138 16.75 6.40 45.20
N ASP A 139 17.54 6.34 44.13
CA ASP A 139 18.97 6.01 44.20
C ASP A 139 19.74 7.05 45.03
N LEU A 140 19.45 8.35 44.83
CA LEU A 140 20.03 9.42 45.65
C LEU A 140 19.66 9.30 47.13
N CYS A 141 18.40 8.99 47.41
CA CYS A 141 17.92 8.78 48.78
C CYS A 141 18.59 7.57 49.45
N LEU A 142 18.79 6.48 48.71
CA LEU A 142 19.50 5.30 49.20
C LEU A 142 20.96 5.60 49.53
N GLU A 143 21.64 6.39 48.69
CA GLU A 143 23.04 6.78 48.95
C GLU A 143 23.15 7.67 50.18
N ASP A 144 22.29 8.69 50.34
CA ASP A 144 22.26 9.54 51.54
C ASP A 144 22.00 8.73 52.82
N HIS A 145 21.08 7.76 52.76
CA HIS A 145 20.84 6.86 53.89
C HIS A 145 22.06 5.97 54.21
N ARG A 146 22.80 5.53 53.18
CA ARG A 146 24.02 4.73 53.36
C ARG A 146 25.15 5.54 53.97
N GLU A 147 25.35 6.79 53.52
CA GLU A 147 26.32 7.71 54.11
C GLU A 147 26.02 7.98 55.59
N LYS A 148 24.74 8.25 55.91
CA LYS A 148 24.30 8.43 57.30
C LYS A 148 24.55 7.18 58.15
N LEU A 149 24.25 6.00 57.62
CA LEU A 149 24.51 4.74 58.32
C LEU A 149 26.00 4.57 58.63
N ASN A 150 26.86 4.77 57.63
CA ASN A 150 28.31 4.71 57.81
C ASN A 150 28.80 5.71 58.86
N ALA A 151 28.35 6.97 58.80
CA ALA A 151 28.72 7.99 59.79
C ALA A 151 28.29 7.59 61.21
N THR A 152 27.08 7.03 61.37
CA THR A 152 26.64 6.54 62.69
C THR A 152 27.42 5.31 63.17
N GLU A 153 27.85 4.44 62.26
CA GLU A 153 28.68 3.28 62.57
C GLU A 153 30.09 3.71 63.01
N GLU A 154 30.70 4.67 62.32
CA GLU A 154 32.00 5.26 62.69
C GLU A 154 31.94 5.93 64.07
N MET A 155 30.84 6.63 64.39
CA MET A 155 30.64 7.23 65.72
C MET A 155 30.52 6.19 66.84
N LEU A 156 29.96 5.01 66.56
CA LEU A 156 29.86 3.92 67.55
C LEU A 156 31.18 3.15 67.74
N GLN A 157 32.07 3.20 66.75
CA GLN A 157 33.39 2.55 66.83
C GLN A 157 34.45 3.41 67.53
N GLN A 158 34.20 4.71 67.76
CA GLN A 158 35.01 5.62 68.58
C GLN A 158 34.68 5.51 70.08
#